data_AF-A0AAD8BT04-F1
#
_entry.id   AF-A0AAD8BT04-F1
#
_cell.length_a   1.000
_cell.length_b   1.000
_cell.length_c   1.000
_cell.angle_alpha   90.00
_cell.angle_beta   90.00
_cell.angle_gamma   90.00
#
_symmetry.space_group_name_H-M   'P 1'
#
loop_
_entity.id
_entity.type
_entity.pdbx_description
1 polymer ?
#
loop_
_entity_poly.entity_id
_entity_poly.type
_entity_poly.pdbx_seq_one_letter_code
_entity_poly.pdbx_strand_id
1 'polypeptide(L)'
;MASERGLSWHQREGCHGIRESVVMASERVLSWHKRKGCHGIRERDVIASERGLSWHQKEGCHGITEGCHGIRERVLMASERNVMASMRGLSWHQRESCHGISYGIRERVVMASERGLSWHQREGCHGIRESVVMASERVLSWHQREGCHGIRETAVMASERERCHGIRERVVMASERGLSWHQREGCHGIRERVVMASVRGLSWHKREGCHGIRERDVMASVMASERGLSWHQREGCHGIRESVVMASERVLSWHKRKGCHGIRERDVIASERGLSWHQKEGCHGIREGCHGIRERVLMASERGLSWHQREGFHGIRESVVMASERVLSWHQREGCHGIRERAVMASERDVMASERGLSWH
;
A
#
# COMPACT_ATOMS: atom_id res chain seq x y z
N MET A 1 -28.11 -34.48 13.23
CA MET A 1 -28.59 -33.22 12.64
C MET A 1 -27.60 -32.12 13.01
N ALA A 2 -26.69 -31.77 12.10
CA ALA A 2 -25.81 -30.62 12.28
C ALA A 2 -26.63 -29.35 12.03
N SER A 3 -26.48 -28.32 12.86
CA SER A 3 -27.19 -27.05 12.67
C SER A 3 -26.76 -26.39 11.35
N GLU A 4 -27.70 -26.18 10.43
CA GLU A 4 -27.48 -25.50 9.14
C GLU A 4 -27.08 -24.01 9.29
N ARG A 5 -27.24 -23.43 10.50
CA ARG A 5 -26.94 -22.02 10.77
C ARG A 5 -26.29 -21.83 12.15
N GLY A 6 -25.20 -21.06 12.20
CA GLY A 6 -24.61 -20.53 13.43
C GLY A 6 -24.87 -19.03 13.57
N LEU A 7 -25.38 -18.58 14.72
CA LEU A 7 -25.63 -17.17 15.04
C LEU A 7 -24.99 -16.81 16.38
N SER A 8 -24.27 -15.68 16.46
CA SER A 8 -23.80 -15.09 17.73
C SER A 8 -24.03 -13.58 17.76
N TRP A 9 -24.48 -13.06 18.92
CA TRP A 9 -24.80 -11.63 19.11
C TRP A 9 -24.33 -11.14 20.47
N HIS A 10 -23.53 -10.07 20.52
CA HIS A 10 -23.13 -9.44 21.80
C HIS A 10 -23.06 -7.90 21.72
N GLN A 11 -23.59 -7.21 22.74
CA GLN A 11 -23.52 -5.76 22.92
C GLN A 11 -23.04 -5.42 24.34
N ARG A 12 -22.01 -4.56 24.52
CA ARG A 12 -21.53 -4.12 25.86
C ARG A 12 -20.99 -2.69 25.88
N GLU A 13 -21.21 -1.94 26.96
CA GLU A 13 -20.70 -0.57 27.13
C GLU A 13 -19.99 -0.43 28.50
N GLY A 14 -18.82 0.21 28.57
CA GLY A 14 -18.05 0.46 29.80
C GLY A 14 -17.11 -0.67 30.28
N CYS A 15 -16.66 -1.58 29.42
CA CYS A 15 -16.01 -2.82 29.89
C CYS A 15 -14.59 -2.67 30.48
N HIS A 16 -14.13 -3.66 31.26
CA HIS A 16 -12.71 -3.93 31.56
C HIS A 16 -12.41 -5.45 31.50
N GLY A 17 -11.26 -5.87 30.96
CA GLY A 17 -10.66 -7.21 31.13
C GLY A 17 -11.24 -8.41 30.37
N ILE A 18 -12.16 -8.20 29.42
CA ILE A 18 -12.91 -9.29 28.78
C ILE A 18 -11.98 -10.30 28.08
N ARG A 19 -12.20 -11.60 28.34
CA ARG A 19 -11.66 -12.72 27.55
C ARG A 19 -12.82 -13.51 26.96
N GLU A 20 -12.87 -13.57 25.64
CA GLU A 20 -13.93 -14.24 24.91
C GLU A 20 -13.33 -15.11 23.80
N SER A 21 -13.92 -16.28 23.58
CA SER A 21 -13.54 -17.17 22.49
C SER A 21 -14.81 -17.72 21.86
N VAL A 22 -15.14 -17.23 20.67
CA VAL A 22 -16.27 -17.72 19.89
C VAL A 22 -15.72 -18.71 18.88
N VAL A 23 -16.17 -19.97 18.95
CA VAL A 23 -15.86 -20.98 17.95
C VAL A 23 -17.19 -21.40 17.33
N MET A 24 -17.36 -21.15 16.04
CA MET A 24 -18.57 -21.52 15.31
C MET A 24 -18.20 -22.33 14.07
N ALA A 25 -18.80 -23.51 13.93
CA ALA A 25 -18.66 -24.37 12.76
C ALA A 25 -20.04 -24.70 12.19
N SER A 26 -20.36 -24.19 11.00
CA SER A 26 -21.64 -24.42 10.31
C SER A 26 -21.53 -24.03 8.83
N GLU A 27 -22.41 -24.55 7.97
CA GLU A 27 -22.47 -24.16 6.55
C GLU A 27 -22.63 -22.65 6.36
N ARG A 28 -23.37 -21.99 7.26
CA ARG A 28 -23.55 -20.53 7.28
C ARG A 28 -23.39 -19.98 8.68
N VAL A 29 -22.51 -18.99 8.84
CA VAL A 29 -22.25 -18.34 10.14
C VAL A 29 -22.44 -16.83 10.04
N LEU A 30 -23.17 -16.26 10.99
CA LEU A 30 -23.24 -14.82 11.24
C LEU A 30 -22.80 -14.53 12.67
N SER A 31 -21.75 -13.71 12.84
CA SER A 31 -21.31 -13.21 14.15
C SER A 31 -21.38 -11.69 14.22
N TRP A 32 -21.86 -11.17 15.34
CA TRP A 32 -22.01 -9.74 15.55
C TRP A 32 -21.62 -9.33 16.97
N HIS A 33 -20.73 -8.34 17.08
CA HIS A 33 -20.22 -7.83 18.36
C HIS A 33 -20.16 -6.29 18.36
N LYS A 34 -20.90 -5.65 19.27
CA LYS A 34 -20.86 -4.20 19.50
C LYS A 34 -20.31 -3.88 20.90
N ARG A 35 -19.34 -2.97 20.98
CA ARG A 35 -18.73 -2.57 22.27
C ARG A 35 -18.50 -1.06 22.37
N LYS A 36 -18.73 -0.46 23.54
CA LYS A 36 -18.37 0.94 23.83
C LYS A 36 -17.58 1.06 25.13
N GLY A 37 -16.62 1.97 25.23
CA GLY A 37 -15.97 2.28 26.52
C GLY A 37 -15.19 1.11 27.17
N CYS A 38 -14.73 0.13 26.37
CA CYS A 38 -14.18 -1.12 26.91
C CYS A 38 -12.65 -1.11 27.02
N HIS A 39 -12.12 -1.79 28.03
CA HIS A 39 -10.69 -1.92 28.30
C HIS A 39 -10.27 -3.38 28.38
N GLY A 40 -9.00 -3.68 28.06
CA GLY A 40 -8.43 -5.02 28.22
C GLY A 40 -9.10 -6.15 27.43
N ILE A 41 -9.82 -5.88 26.34
CA ILE A 41 -10.51 -6.90 25.53
C ILE A 41 -9.48 -7.90 24.96
N ARG A 42 -9.76 -9.20 25.05
CA ARG A 42 -9.08 -10.28 24.32
C ARG A 42 -10.14 -11.17 23.71
N GLU A 43 -10.12 -11.29 22.39
CA GLU A 43 -11.17 -11.94 21.63
C GLU A 43 -10.52 -12.92 20.65
N ARG A 44 -11.11 -14.10 20.50
CA ARG A 44 -10.65 -15.09 19.54
C ARG A 44 -11.88 -15.67 18.88
N ASP A 45 -12.08 -15.32 17.62
CA ASP A 45 -13.22 -15.78 16.86
C ASP A 45 -12.74 -16.76 15.79
N VAL A 46 -13.15 -18.00 15.91
CA VAL A 46 -12.85 -19.05 14.93
C VAL A 46 -14.16 -19.40 14.26
N ILE A 47 -14.30 -19.04 12.99
CA ILE A 47 -15.50 -19.27 12.20
C ILE A 47 -15.15 -20.25 11.08
N ALA A 48 -15.57 -21.49 11.24
CA ALA A 48 -15.45 -22.53 10.24
C ALA A 48 -16.73 -22.60 9.39
N SER A 49 -16.72 -22.01 8.19
CA SER A 49 -17.92 -21.94 7.37
C SER A 49 -17.65 -21.85 5.87
N GLU A 50 -18.54 -22.41 5.06
CA GLU A 50 -18.56 -22.17 3.61
C GLU A 50 -18.96 -20.72 3.29
N ARG A 51 -19.82 -20.12 4.13
CA ARG A 51 -20.27 -18.72 4.04
C ARG A 51 -20.33 -18.09 5.42
N GLY A 52 -19.30 -17.33 5.77
CA GLY A 52 -19.24 -16.62 7.05
C GLY A 52 -19.25 -15.11 6.90
N LEU A 53 -20.05 -14.43 7.72
CA LEU A 53 -19.99 -12.99 7.95
C LEU A 53 -19.65 -12.71 9.42
N SER A 54 -18.65 -11.87 9.64
CA SER A 54 -18.34 -11.34 10.98
C SER A 54 -18.38 -9.81 10.98
N TRP A 55 -19.00 -9.24 12.01
CA TRP A 55 -19.09 -7.80 12.21
C TRP A 55 -18.71 -7.39 13.63
N HIS A 56 -17.77 -6.46 13.73
CA HIS A 56 -17.29 -5.91 14.99
C HIS A 56 -17.35 -4.38 14.98
N GLN A 57 -18.09 -3.80 15.93
CA GLN A 57 -18.18 -2.35 16.14
C GLN A 57 -17.64 -1.98 17.52
N LYS A 58 -16.65 -1.08 17.59
CA LYS A 58 -15.99 -0.68 18.86
C LYS A 58 -15.83 0.85 18.96
N GLU A 59 -16.40 1.47 19.98
CA GLU A 59 -16.33 2.92 20.23
C GLU A 59 -15.56 3.20 21.55
N GLY A 60 -14.59 4.13 21.56
CA GLY A 60 -13.99 4.67 22.80
C GLY A 60 -13.29 3.67 23.74
N CYS A 61 -12.50 2.72 23.22
CA CYS A 61 -11.87 1.63 24.02
C CYS A 61 -10.37 1.91 24.40
N HIS A 62 -9.89 1.50 25.60
CA HIS A 62 -8.52 1.85 26.14
C HIS A 62 -7.71 0.75 26.93
N GLY A 63 -6.35 0.85 27.01
CA GLY A 63 -5.33 0.42 28.06
C GLY A 63 -5.29 -0.99 28.76
N ILE A 64 -4.23 -1.55 29.44
CA ILE A 64 -2.81 -1.20 29.85
C ILE A 64 -1.94 -2.49 30.16
N THR A 65 -0.61 -2.33 30.31
CA THR A 65 0.56 -3.26 30.37
C THR A 65 1.02 -3.74 31.76
N GLU A 66 1.40 -5.01 31.85
CA GLU A 66 2.59 -5.60 32.53
C GLU A 66 2.45 -7.14 32.42
N GLY A 67 3.34 -7.83 31.69
CA GLY A 67 3.12 -9.22 31.29
C GLY A 67 1.84 -9.49 30.45
N CYS A 68 1.11 -8.43 30.07
CA CYS A 68 -0.30 -8.51 29.72
C CYS A 68 -0.63 -7.78 28.41
N HIS A 69 -1.39 -8.47 27.58
CA HIS A 69 -1.68 -8.21 26.17
C HIS A 69 -2.94 -7.35 25.98
N GLY A 70 -2.82 -6.27 25.19
CA GLY A 70 -3.93 -5.42 24.71
C GLY A 70 -4.90 -6.14 23.77
N ILE A 71 -5.81 -5.40 23.12
CA ILE A 71 -6.79 -5.97 22.17
C ILE A 71 -6.06 -6.86 21.20
N ARG A 72 -6.25 -8.16 21.36
CA ARG A 72 -5.77 -9.24 20.51
C ARG A 72 -7.02 -9.92 20.02
N GLU A 73 -7.28 -9.72 18.75
CA GLU A 73 -8.35 -10.37 18.02
C GLU A 73 -7.70 -11.31 17.01
N ARG A 74 -8.05 -12.60 17.07
CA ARG A 74 -7.64 -13.58 16.08
C ARG A 74 -8.91 -14.11 15.44
N VAL A 75 -9.22 -13.62 14.24
CA VAL A 75 -10.30 -14.16 13.41
C VAL A 75 -9.70 -15.24 12.51
N LEU A 76 -10.12 -16.49 12.68
CA LEU A 76 -9.72 -17.61 11.84
C LEU A 76 -10.95 -18.09 11.05
N MET A 77 -10.91 -17.96 9.72
CA MET A 77 -11.90 -18.54 8.83
C MET A 77 -11.34 -19.82 8.19
N ALA A 78 -11.78 -21.02 8.60
CA ALA A 78 -11.29 -22.30 8.04
C ALA A 78 -12.32 -23.45 8.20
N SER A 79 -12.62 -24.23 7.16
CA SER A 79 -13.60 -25.33 7.23
C SER A 79 -13.04 -26.62 7.86
N GLU A 80 -13.90 -27.39 8.53
CA GLU A 80 -13.56 -28.71 9.07
C GLU A 80 -13.77 -29.80 8.01
N ARG A 81 -12.71 -30.06 7.25
CA ARG A 81 -12.28 -31.36 6.65
C ARG A 81 -11.43 -31.05 5.42
N ASN A 82 -10.13 -31.39 5.49
CA ASN A 82 -9.17 -31.40 4.38
C ASN A 82 -9.15 -30.15 3.49
N VAL A 83 -8.20 -29.23 3.77
CA VAL A 83 -7.62 -28.24 2.82
C VAL A 83 -8.53 -27.86 1.64
N MET A 84 -9.69 -27.26 1.93
CA MET A 84 -10.52 -26.58 0.94
C MET A 84 -11.08 -25.32 1.62
N ALA A 85 -10.56 -24.20 1.14
CA ALA A 85 -10.90 -22.83 1.49
C ALA A 85 -12.42 -22.60 1.63
N SER A 86 -12.82 -21.71 2.54
CA SER A 86 -14.19 -21.16 2.57
C SER A 86 -14.53 -20.57 1.19
N MET A 87 -15.72 -20.84 0.63
CA MET A 87 -16.10 -20.27 -0.67
C MET A 87 -16.20 -18.74 -0.62
N ARG A 88 -16.74 -18.18 0.48
CA ARG A 88 -16.89 -16.72 0.69
C ARG A 88 -16.81 -16.35 2.17
N GLY A 89 -15.84 -15.51 2.52
CA GLY A 89 -15.73 -14.91 3.86
C GLY A 89 -15.75 -13.39 3.79
N LEU A 90 -16.60 -12.74 4.60
CA LEU A 90 -16.57 -11.29 4.79
C LEU A 90 -16.32 -10.97 6.27
N SER A 91 -15.34 -10.11 6.54
CA SER A 91 -15.11 -9.55 7.87
C SER A 91 -15.18 -8.03 7.83
N TRP A 92 -15.89 -7.44 8.78
CA TRP A 92 -16.09 -6.00 8.88
C TRP A 92 -15.76 -5.53 10.28
N HIS A 93 -14.87 -4.55 10.37
CA HIS A 93 -14.44 -3.97 11.65
C HIS A 93 -14.53 -2.45 11.58
N GLN A 94 -15.41 -1.86 12.39
CA GLN A 94 -15.59 -0.43 12.52
C GLN A 94 -15.13 0.02 13.90
N ARG A 95 -14.22 1.01 13.98
CA ARG A 95 -13.77 1.55 15.28
C ARG A 95 -13.59 3.06 15.31
N GLU A 96 -14.02 3.67 16.40
CA GLU A 96 -13.96 5.11 16.60
C GLU A 96 -13.25 5.43 17.92
N SER A 97 -12.36 6.44 17.91
CA SER A 97 -11.71 7.02 19.08
C SER A 97 -11.07 5.99 20.03
N CYS A 98 -10.42 4.95 19.47
CA CYS A 98 -9.80 3.90 20.26
C CYS A 98 -8.31 4.20 20.54
N HIS A 99 -7.88 4.10 21.80
CA HIS A 99 -6.51 4.44 22.21
C HIS A 99 -5.75 3.26 22.82
N GLY A 100 -4.60 2.90 22.23
CA GLY A 100 -3.63 2.00 22.86
C GLY A 100 -2.55 2.77 23.62
N ILE A 101 -2.59 2.79 24.96
CA ILE A 101 -1.66 3.60 25.79
C ILE A 101 -0.23 3.00 25.85
N SER A 102 0.00 1.79 25.32
CA SER A 102 1.34 1.17 25.35
C SER A 102 1.64 0.14 24.25
N TYR A 103 0.64 -0.63 23.76
CA TYR A 103 0.86 -1.64 22.69
C TYR A 103 -0.08 -1.57 21.50
N GLY A 104 -0.98 -0.58 21.49
CA GLY A 104 -1.82 -0.36 20.34
C GLY A 104 -2.97 -1.35 20.18
N ILE A 105 -3.84 -1.11 19.20
CA ILE A 105 -4.86 -2.07 18.76
C ILE A 105 -4.15 -3.18 17.99
N ARG A 106 -4.20 -4.45 18.44
CA ARG A 106 -3.59 -5.58 17.72
C ARG A 106 -4.61 -6.51 17.10
N GLU A 107 -4.61 -6.57 15.79
CA GLU A 107 -5.56 -7.41 15.05
C GLU A 107 -4.82 -8.37 14.16
N ARG A 108 -5.22 -9.64 14.18
CA ARG A 108 -4.76 -10.63 13.22
C ARG A 108 -5.95 -11.30 12.58
N VAL A 109 -6.17 -11.01 11.31
CA VAL A 109 -7.16 -11.67 10.48
C VAL A 109 -6.43 -12.69 9.62
N VAL A 110 -6.79 -13.96 9.72
CA VAL A 110 -6.27 -15.01 8.82
C VAL A 110 -7.44 -15.54 8.02
N MET A 111 -7.37 -15.37 6.70
CA MET A 111 -8.36 -15.90 5.76
C MET A 111 -7.74 -16.89 4.80
N ALA A 112 -8.26 -18.11 4.83
CA ALA A 112 -8.06 -19.14 3.82
C ALA A 112 -9.41 -19.38 3.13
N SER A 113 -9.68 -18.62 2.07
CA SER A 113 -10.92 -18.67 1.30
C SER A 113 -10.63 -18.63 -0.20
N GLU A 114 -11.54 -19.06 -1.07
CA GLU A 114 -11.38 -18.81 -2.51
C GLU A 114 -11.65 -17.33 -2.81
N ARG A 115 -12.56 -16.73 -2.04
CA ARG A 115 -12.90 -15.31 -2.07
C ARG A 115 -13.03 -14.77 -0.66
N GLY A 116 -12.15 -13.85 -0.29
CA GLY A 116 -12.20 -13.17 1.01
C GLY A 116 -12.29 -11.66 0.82
N LEU A 117 -13.13 -10.99 1.62
CA LEU A 117 -13.06 -9.54 1.76
C LEU A 117 -12.96 -9.18 3.23
N SER A 118 -11.98 -8.36 3.59
CA SER A 118 -11.87 -7.79 4.93
C SER A 118 -11.90 -6.27 4.86
N TRP A 119 -12.82 -5.66 5.60
CA TRP A 119 -13.02 -4.23 5.62
C TRP A 119 -12.75 -3.69 7.02
N HIS A 120 -11.87 -2.70 7.11
CA HIS A 120 -11.53 -2.03 8.37
C HIS A 120 -11.74 -0.53 8.21
N GLN A 121 -12.69 0.05 8.94
CA GLN A 121 -12.95 1.48 8.97
C GLN A 121 -12.59 2.02 10.35
N ARG A 122 -11.72 3.04 10.43
CA ARG A 122 -11.35 3.65 11.72
C ARG A 122 -11.19 5.15 11.72
N GLU A 123 -11.62 5.77 12.81
CA GLU A 123 -11.52 7.21 13.03
C GLU A 123 -10.86 7.49 14.37
N GLY A 124 -9.94 8.45 14.41
CA GLY A 124 -9.30 8.94 15.65
C GLY A 124 -8.53 7.88 16.46
N CYS A 125 -8.10 6.79 15.83
CA CYS A 125 -7.50 5.65 16.53
C CYS A 125 -5.98 5.80 16.71
N HIS A 126 -5.46 5.38 17.86
CA HIS A 126 -4.03 5.46 18.19
C HIS A 126 -3.39 4.09 18.40
N GLY A 127 -2.20 3.92 17.82
CA GLY A 127 -1.36 2.73 18.00
C GLY A 127 -1.84 1.51 17.20
N ILE A 128 -2.35 1.66 15.99
CA ILE A 128 -2.88 0.51 15.24
C ILE A 128 -1.74 -0.47 14.85
N ARG A 129 -1.94 -1.77 15.08
CA ARG A 129 -1.03 -2.87 14.71
C ARG A 129 -1.81 -4.03 14.13
N GLU A 130 -1.98 -4.08 12.83
CA GLU A 130 -2.81 -5.09 12.19
C GLU A 130 -1.98 -5.98 11.25
N SER A 131 -2.32 -7.25 11.21
CA SER A 131 -1.74 -8.19 10.27
C SER A 131 -2.84 -9.02 9.65
N VAL A 132 -3.10 -8.79 8.37
CA VAL A 132 -3.91 -9.70 7.58
C VAL A 132 -2.98 -10.74 6.97
N VAL A 133 -3.34 -12.02 7.04
CA VAL A 133 -2.62 -13.10 6.35
C VAL A 133 -3.63 -13.80 5.47
N MET A 134 -3.37 -13.80 4.16
CA MET A 134 -4.34 -14.26 3.17
C MET A 134 -3.69 -15.33 2.29
N ALA A 135 -4.27 -16.53 2.29
CA ALA A 135 -3.86 -17.64 1.44
C ALA A 135 -5.04 -18.01 0.54
N SER A 136 -5.07 -17.44 -0.67
CA SER A 136 -6.24 -17.47 -1.55
C SER A 136 -5.93 -16.89 -2.93
N GLU A 137 -6.71 -17.30 -3.93
CA GLU A 137 -6.62 -16.82 -5.30
C GLU A 137 -7.23 -15.42 -5.52
N ARG A 138 -8.23 -15.00 -4.71
CA ARG A 138 -8.95 -13.73 -4.90
C ARG A 138 -9.34 -13.09 -3.56
N VAL A 139 -8.48 -12.22 -3.03
CA VAL A 139 -8.75 -11.53 -1.76
C VAL A 139 -8.50 -10.05 -1.85
N LEU A 140 -9.38 -9.27 -1.21
CA LEU A 140 -9.19 -7.85 -1.01
C LEU A 140 -9.31 -7.52 0.48
N SER A 141 -8.31 -6.81 0.99
CA SER A 141 -8.35 -6.16 2.28
C SER A 141 -8.41 -4.65 2.07
N TRP A 142 -9.47 -4.00 2.55
CA TRP A 142 -9.69 -2.57 2.40
C TRP A 142 -9.70 -1.85 3.74
N HIS A 143 -8.86 -0.83 3.86
CA HIS A 143 -8.65 -0.08 5.09
C HIS A 143 -8.97 1.41 4.86
N GLN A 144 -10.01 1.92 5.51
CA GLN A 144 -10.35 3.34 5.50
C GLN A 144 -10.03 3.95 6.87
N ARG A 145 -9.26 5.04 6.89
CA ARG A 145 -8.79 5.64 8.15
C ARG A 145 -8.78 7.16 8.13
N GLU A 146 -9.35 7.79 9.15
CA GLU A 146 -9.28 9.24 9.36
C GLU A 146 -8.65 9.57 10.72
N GLY A 147 -7.76 10.56 10.75
CA GLY A 147 -7.20 11.11 11.98
C GLY A 147 -6.45 10.09 12.86
N CYS A 148 -5.97 8.98 12.27
CA CYS A 148 -5.35 7.89 13.01
C CYS A 148 -3.85 8.11 13.19
N HIS A 149 -3.30 7.70 14.33
CA HIS A 149 -1.88 7.87 14.67
C HIS A 149 -1.18 6.55 15.01
N GLY A 150 0.08 6.41 14.59
CA GLY A 150 0.94 5.29 14.97
C GLY A 150 0.47 3.96 14.38
N ILE A 151 0.29 3.93 13.06
CA ILE A 151 -0.31 2.80 12.34
C ILE A 151 0.78 1.87 11.82
N ARG A 152 0.65 0.57 12.07
CA ARG A 152 1.54 -0.47 11.53
C ARG A 152 0.73 -1.64 10.99
N GLU A 153 0.79 -1.87 9.70
CA GLU A 153 -0.09 -2.85 9.04
C GLU A 153 0.65 -3.74 8.06
N THR A 154 0.15 -4.97 7.89
CA THR A 154 0.64 -5.91 6.89
C THR A 154 -0.48 -6.54 6.08
N ALA A 155 -0.22 -6.71 4.78
CA ALA A 155 -1.10 -7.29 3.75
C ALA A 155 -2.43 -6.53 3.56
N VAL A 156 -2.33 -5.20 3.47
CA VAL A 156 -3.43 -4.32 3.09
C VAL A 156 -3.38 -4.12 1.58
N MET A 157 -4.40 -4.57 0.88
CA MET A 157 -4.46 -4.50 -0.58
C MET A 157 -4.90 -3.15 -1.06
N ALA A 158 -5.82 -2.53 -0.33
CA ALA A 158 -6.29 -1.21 -0.65
C ALA A 158 -6.51 -0.38 0.61
N SER A 159 -6.17 0.91 0.55
CA SER A 159 -6.38 1.80 1.68
C SER A 159 -6.68 3.24 1.28
N GLU A 160 -7.57 3.88 2.02
CA GLU A 160 -7.82 5.32 1.98
C GLU A 160 -7.50 5.92 3.33
N ARG A 161 -6.68 6.97 3.36
CA ARG A 161 -6.30 7.61 4.62
C ARG A 161 -6.28 9.12 4.55
N GLU A 162 -6.87 9.74 5.56
CA GLU A 162 -6.93 11.19 5.68
C GLU A 162 -6.35 11.64 7.02
N ARG A 163 -5.50 12.67 6.98
CA ARG A 163 -4.90 13.31 8.17
C ARG A 163 -4.27 12.32 9.16
N CYS A 164 -3.70 11.23 8.66
CA CYS A 164 -3.11 10.19 9.49
C CYS A 164 -1.60 10.42 9.70
N HIS A 165 -1.09 10.01 10.87
CA HIS A 165 0.32 10.20 11.23
C HIS A 165 1.04 8.89 11.59
N GLY A 166 2.32 8.79 11.22
CA GLY A 166 3.20 7.70 11.65
C GLY A 166 2.80 6.35 11.07
N ILE A 167 2.71 6.29 9.74
CA ILE A 167 2.18 5.14 9.01
C ILE A 167 3.34 4.20 8.62
N ARG A 168 3.19 2.91 8.91
CA ARG A 168 4.12 1.84 8.51
C ARG A 168 3.35 0.66 7.92
N GLU A 169 3.29 0.60 6.60
CA GLU A 169 2.50 -0.39 5.89
C GLU A 169 3.40 -1.31 5.06
N ARG A 170 3.05 -2.59 5.02
CA ARG A 170 3.76 -3.59 4.23
C ARG A 170 2.78 -4.49 3.51
N VAL A 171 2.77 -4.46 2.20
CA VAL A 171 2.03 -5.39 1.36
C VAL A 171 3.00 -6.47 0.90
N VAL A 172 2.65 -7.73 1.12
CA VAL A 172 3.35 -8.87 0.53
C VAL A 172 2.28 -9.76 -0.08
N MET A 173 2.34 -9.93 -1.40
CA MET A 173 1.35 -10.69 -2.15
C MET A 173 2.03 -11.62 -3.14
N ALA A 174 1.54 -12.86 -3.19
CA ALA A 174 1.73 -13.78 -4.30
C ALA A 174 0.35 -14.18 -4.83
N SER A 175 0.06 -13.87 -6.08
CA SER A 175 -1.23 -14.19 -6.71
C SER A 175 -1.13 -14.15 -8.24
N GLU A 176 -2.11 -14.69 -8.96
CA GLU A 176 -2.17 -14.52 -10.42
C GLU A 176 -2.43 -13.06 -10.83
N ARG A 177 -3.26 -12.37 -10.04
CA ARG A 177 -3.62 -10.95 -10.22
C ARG A 177 -3.39 -10.23 -8.91
N GLY A 178 -2.31 -9.48 -8.84
CA GLY A 178 -1.94 -8.68 -7.69
C GLY A 178 -2.36 -7.24 -7.91
N LEU A 179 -3.12 -6.68 -6.97
CA LEU A 179 -3.59 -5.30 -7.00
C LEU A 179 -3.20 -4.63 -5.69
N SER A 180 -2.55 -3.47 -5.75
CA SER A 180 -2.36 -2.61 -4.58
C SER A 180 -2.79 -1.20 -4.88
N TRP A 181 -3.63 -0.62 -4.01
CA TRP A 181 -4.26 0.67 -4.26
C TRP A 181 -4.27 1.53 -3.01
N HIS A 182 -3.56 2.66 -3.00
CA HIS A 182 -3.44 3.48 -1.80
C HIS A 182 -3.70 4.96 -2.10
N GLN A 183 -4.74 5.52 -1.46
CA GLN A 183 -5.03 6.95 -1.44
C GLN A 183 -4.68 7.55 -0.10
N ARG A 184 -4.02 8.72 -0.11
CA ARG A 184 -3.67 9.44 1.11
C ARG A 184 -3.77 10.95 0.95
N GLU A 185 -4.44 11.59 1.89
CA GLU A 185 -4.57 13.04 1.96
C GLU A 185 -4.05 13.56 3.29
N GLY A 186 -3.22 14.62 3.26
CA GLY A 186 -2.73 15.29 4.46
C GLY A 186 -1.99 14.38 5.45
N CYS A 187 -1.43 13.26 4.99
CA CYS A 187 -0.81 12.27 5.87
C CYS A 187 0.67 12.58 6.11
N HIS A 188 1.17 12.28 7.33
CA HIS A 188 2.54 12.55 7.73
C HIS A 188 3.30 11.30 8.18
N GLY A 189 4.58 11.24 7.81
CA GLY A 189 5.51 10.20 8.28
C GLY A 189 5.15 8.82 7.74
N ILE A 190 5.04 8.71 6.42
CA ILE A 190 4.59 7.51 5.73
C ILE A 190 5.77 6.63 5.36
N ARG A 191 5.73 5.35 5.75
CA ARG A 191 6.66 4.32 5.30
C ARG A 191 5.87 3.14 4.75
N GLU A 192 5.99 2.92 3.46
CA GLU A 192 5.27 1.85 2.77
C GLU A 192 6.24 0.95 2.03
N ARG A 193 5.89 -0.33 1.98
CA ARG A 193 6.60 -1.30 1.16
C ARG A 193 5.60 -2.23 0.51
N VAL A 194 5.49 -2.19 -0.81
CA VAL A 194 4.76 -3.19 -1.59
C VAL A 194 5.76 -4.20 -2.16
N VAL A 195 5.51 -5.48 -1.91
CA VAL A 195 6.22 -6.58 -2.56
C VAL A 195 5.17 -7.46 -3.22
N MET A 196 5.20 -7.53 -4.54
CA MET A 196 4.22 -8.26 -5.32
C MET A 196 4.90 -9.26 -6.23
N ALA A 197 4.41 -10.50 -6.16
CA ALA A 197 4.86 -11.63 -6.93
C ALA A 197 3.65 -12.13 -7.75
N SER A 198 3.50 -11.65 -8.99
CA SER A 198 2.26 -11.85 -9.76
C SER A 198 2.48 -12.00 -11.25
N VAL A 199 1.57 -12.71 -11.92
CA VAL A 199 1.49 -12.80 -13.40
C VAL A 199 0.97 -11.48 -13.99
N ARG A 200 0.05 -10.81 -13.31
CA ARG A 200 -0.41 -9.44 -13.63
C ARG A 200 -0.41 -8.61 -12.37
N GLY A 201 0.55 -7.69 -12.26
CA GLY A 201 0.69 -6.82 -11.09
C GLY A 201 0.30 -5.38 -11.41
N LEU A 202 -0.56 -4.79 -10.57
CA LEU A 202 -0.90 -3.37 -10.61
C LEU A 202 -0.67 -2.73 -9.25
N SER A 203 0.13 -1.66 -9.21
CA SER A 203 0.26 -0.78 -8.06
C SER A 203 -0.16 0.64 -8.40
N TRP A 204 -1.04 1.21 -7.59
CA TRP A 204 -1.53 2.58 -7.75
C TRP A 204 -1.47 3.34 -6.43
N HIS A 205 -0.80 4.48 -6.44
CA HIS A 205 -0.64 5.35 -5.28
C HIS A 205 -1.02 6.78 -5.65
N LYS A 206 -2.04 7.35 -4.99
CA LYS A 206 -2.42 8.76 -5.11
C LYS A 206 -2.22 9.45 -3.77
N ARG A 207 -1.43 10.54 -3.75
CA ARG A 207 -1.22 11.33 -2.53
C ARG A 207 -1.33 12.82 -2.72
N GLU A 208 -1.95 13.48 -1.76
CA GLU A 208 -2.19 14.90 -1.78
C GLU A 208 -1.79 15.51 -0.43
N GLY A 209 -1.01 16.61 -0.45
CA GLY A 209 -0.60 17.34 0.75
C GLY A 209 0.16 16.50 1.78
N CYS A 210 0.82 15.42 1.36
CA CYS A 210 1.46 14.47 2.28
C CYS A 210 2.93 14.82 2.54
N HIS A 211 3.41 14.57 3.77
CA HIS A 211 4.77 14.91 4.19
C HIS A 211 5.56 13.70 4.73
N GLY A 212 6.87 13.67 4.42
CA GLY A 212 7.78 12.67 4.97
C GLY A 212 7.47 11.27 4.44
N ILE A 213 7.48 11.13 3.12
CA ILE A 213 7.08 9.93 2.40
C ILE A 213 8.30 9.05 2.12
N ARG A 214 8.23 7.78 2.48
CA ARG A 214 9.21 6.76 2.09
C ARG A 214 8.50 5.52 1.56
N GLU A 215 8.61 5.29 0.26
CA GLU A 215 7.95 4.20 -0.44
C GLU A 215 8.96 3.31 -1.14
N ARG A 216 8.64 2.02 -1.19
CA ARG A 216 9.41 1.05 -1.96
C ARG A 216 8.46 0.01 -2.51
N ASP A 217 8.38 -0.03 -3.83
CA ASP A 217 7.58 -1.01 -4.53
C ASP A 217 8.49 -1.94 -5.30
N VAL A 218 8.34 -3.22 -5.02
CA VAL A 218 9.08 -4.29 -5.66
C VAL A 218 8.06 -5.21 -6.28
N MET A 219 8.02 -5.20 -7.61
CA MET A 219 7.21 -6.11 -8.40
C MET A 219 8.14 -7.04 -9.14
N ALA A 220 8.18 -8.30 -8.72
CA ALA A 220 9.03 -9.31 -9.33
C ALA A 220 8.16 -10.46 -9.82
N SER A 221 8.33 -10.83 -11.08
CA SER A 221 7.69 -12.01 -11.63
C SER A 221 8.26 -13.31 -11.03
N VAL A 222 7.40 -14.27 -10.72
CA VAL A 222 7.79 -15.64 -10.29
C VAL A 222 7.77 -16.62 -11.47
N MET A 223 7.02 -16.29 -12.52
CA MET A 223 6.85 -17.02 -13.77
C MET A 223 6.55 -15.93 -14.81
N ALA A 224 7.40 -15.75 -15.82
CA ALA A 224 7.31 -14.72 -16.88
C ALA A 224 5.96 -13.98 -16.94
N SER A 225 5.84 -12.89 -16.18
CA SER A 225 4.59 -12.16 -16.03
C SER A 225 4.39 -11.31 -17.27
N GLU A 226 3.21 -11.36 -17.89
CA GLU A 226 2.94 -10.59 -19.09
C GLU A 226 3.07 -9.07 -18.84
N ARG A 227 2.62 -8.57 -17.66
CA ARG A 227 2.50 -7.13 -17.39
C ARG A 227 2.65 -6.76 -15.92
N GLY A 228 3.55 -5.81 -15.66
CA GLY A 228 3.62 -5.03 -14.42
C GLY A 228 3.34 -3.55 -14.69
N LEU A 229 2.35 -2.96 -14.01
CA LEU A 229 2.09 -1.52 -14.08
C LEU A 229 2.23 -0.88 -12.70
N SER A 230 2.97 0.22 -12.62
CA SER A 230 3.05 1.06 -11.44
C SER A 230 2.68 2.50 -11.75
N TRP A 231 1.83 3.09 -10.91
CA TRP A 231 1.31 4.44 -11.07
C TRP A 231 1.40 5.22 -9.77
N HIS A 232 2.11 6.35 -9.82
CA HIS A 232 2.29 7.24 -8.70
C HIS A 232 1.87 8.67 -9.04
N GLN A 233 0.77 9.12 -8.46
CA GLN A 233 0.31 10.50 -8.55
C GLN A 233 0.54 11.21 -7.22
N ARG A 234 1.26 12.33 -7.24
CA ARG A 234 1.46 13.17 -6.05
C ARG A 234 1.22 14.65 -6.35
N GLU A 235 0.50 15.29 -5.45
CA GLU A 235 0.21 16.73 -5.49
C GLU A 235 0.55 17.38 -4.15
N GLY A 236 1.27 18.51 -4.17
CA GLY A 236 1.61 19.26 -2.96
C GLY A 236 2.39 18.46 -1.90
N CYS A 237 3.12 17.42 -2.29
CA CYS A 237 3.78 16.51 -1.36
C CYS A 237 5.24 16.92 -1.08
N HIS A 238 5.69 16.71 0.16
CA HIS A 238 7.03 17.10 0.60
C HIS A 238 7.86 15.95 1.17
N GLY A 239 9.15 15.92 0.85
CA GLY A 239 10.11 14.95 1.39
C GLY A 239 9.82 13.53 0.91
N ILE A 240 9.76 13.36 -0.42
CA ILE A 240 9.45 12.09 -1.08
C ILE A 240 10.73 11.28 -1.28
N ARG A 241 10.75 10.04 -0.81
CA ARG A 241 11.77 9.04 -1.14
C ARG A 241 11.09 7.79 -1.67
N GLU A 242 11.22 7.56 -2.97
CA GLU A 242 10.53 6.49 -3.68
C GLU A 242 11.53 5.61 -4.41
N SER A 243 11.20 4.32 -4.47
CA SER A 243 11.99 3.34 -5.22
C SER A 243 11.04 2.33 -5.82
N VAL A 244 10.98 2.28 -7.15
CA VAL A 244 10.22 1.28 -7.90
C VAL A 244 11.20 0.31 -8.53
N VAL A 245 10.99 -0.99 -8.30
CA VAL A 245 11.76 -2.07 -8.91
C VAL A 245 10.78 -3.00 -9.58
N MET A 246 10.86 -3.12 -10.90
CA MET A 246 9.93 -3.93 -11.69
C MET A 246 10.67 -4.89 -12.61
N ALA A 247 10.27 -6.15 -12.58
CA ALA A 247 10.77 -7.20 -13.46
C ALA A 247 9.60 -8.03 -14.03
N SER A 248 9.31 -7.84 -15.32
CA SER A 248 8.19 -8.46 -16.08
C SER A 248 8.47 -8.42 -17.59
N GLU A 249 7.75 -9.19 -18.42
CA GLU A 249 7.89 -9.08 -19.89
C GLU A 249 7.56 -7.67 -20.39
N ARG A 250 6.46 -7.09 -19.90
CA ARG A 250 6.06 -5.71 -20.19
C ARG A 250 5.94 -4.93 -18.88
N VAL A 251 6.60 -3.79 -18.85
CA VAL A 251 6.59 -2.90 -17.70
C VAL A 251 6.15 -1.51 -18.13
N LEU A 252 5.22 -0.92 -17.36
CA LEU A 252 4.88 0.50 -17.45
C LEU A 252 5.02 1.13 -16.06
N SER A 253 5.93 2.09 -15.93
CA SER A 253 6.04 2.96 -14.75
C SER A 253 5.55 4.36 -15.10
N TRP A 254 4.68 4.92 -14.27
CA TRP A 254 4.19 6.27 -14.44
C TRP A 254 4.29 7.07 -13.15
N HIS A 255 4.97 8.21 -13.22
CA HIS A 255 5.08 9.16 -12.12
C HIS A 255 4.53 10.53 -12.56
N LYS A 256 3.46 10.98 -11.91
CA LYS A 256 2.90 12.33 -12.05
C LYS A 256 3.13 13.12 -10.76
N ARG A 257 3.79 14.28 -10.87
CA ARG A 257 4.10 15.16 -9.74
C ARG A 257 3.66 16.59 -10.01
N LYS A 258 2.91 17.19 -9.09
CA LYS A 258 2.54 18.60 -9.15
C LYS A 258 2.87 19.29 -7.84
N GLY A 259 3.57 20.43 -7.89
CA GLY A 259 3.88 21.23 -6.69
C GLY A 259 4.62 20.47 -5.59
N CYS A 260 5.42 19.46 -5.95
CA CYS A 260 6.09 18.59 -4.97
C CYS A 260 7.50 19.08 -4.65
N HIS A 261 7.99 18.79 -3.44
CA HIS A 261 9.30 19.25 -2.97
C HIS A 261 10.14 18.15 -2.32
N GLY A 262 11.46 18.25 -2.45
CA GLY A 262 12.39 17.31 -1.82
C GLY A 262 12.22 15.87 -2.31
N ILE A 263 12.22 15.68 -3.64
CA ILE A 263 11.95 14.40 -4.29
C ILE A 263 13.26 13.61 -4.49
N ARG A 264 13.26 12.35 -4.09
CA ARG A 264 14.28 11.37 -4.47
C ARG A 264 13.60 10.11 -4.99
N GLU A 265 13.73 9.87 -6.28
CA GLU A 265 13.13 8.76 -7.00
C GLU A 265 14.20 7.86 -7.61
N ARG A 266 13.91 6.56 -7.64
CA ARG A 266 14.73 5.57 -8.31
C ARG A 266 13.84 4.50 -8.91
N ASP A 267 13.94 4.34 -10.21
CA ASP A 267 13.26 3.29 -10.93
C ASP A 267 14.29 2.32 -11.51
N VAL A 268 14.04 1.04 -11.31
CA VAL A 268 14.84 -0.05 -11.86
C VAL A 268 13.88 -0.98 -12.60
N ILE A 269 14.01 -1.03 -13.91
CA ILE A 269 13.10 -1.75 -14.80
C ILE A 269 13.91 -2.79 -15.58
N ALA A 270 13.50 -4.04 -15.49
CA ALA A 270 14.01 -5.13 -16.31
C ALA A 270 12.84 -5.77 -17.07
N SER A 271 12.82 -5.67 -18.40
CA SER A 271 11.68 -6.17 -19.19
C SER A 271 11.98 -6.33 -20.67
N GLU A 272 11.26 -7.16 -21.41
CA GLU A 272 11.37 -7.14 -22.88
C GLU A 272 10.89 -5.80 -23.46
N ARG A 273 9.80 -5.26 -22.91
CA ARG A 273 9.26 -3.94 -23.29
C ARG A 273 9.07 -3.09 -22.05
N GLY A 274 9.94 -2.08 -21.90
CA GLY A 274 9.95 -1.19 -20.75
C GLY A 274 9.51 0.22 -21.13
N LEU A 275 8.53 0.75 -20.42
CA LEU A 275 8.11 2.14 -20.54
C LEU A 275 8.20 2.82 -19.17
N SER A 276 8.92 3.94 -19.11
CA SER A 276 8.95 4.83 -17.94
C SER A 276 8.52 6.23 -18.34
N TRP A 277 7.51 6.77 -17.66
CA TRP A 277 6.99 8.09 -17.93
C TRP A 277 6.98 8.94 -16.67
N HIS A 278 7.63 10.10 -16.75
CA HIS A 278 7.73 11.06 -15.66
C HIS A 278 7.19 12.41 -16.14
N GLN A 279 6.05 12.81 -15.59
CA GLN A 279 5.50 14.15 -15.77
C GLN A 279 5.58 14.89 -14.47
N LYS A 280 6.23 16.04 -14.51
CA LYS A 280 6.36 16.88 -13.34
C LYS A 280 6.03 18.33 -13.71
N GLU A 281 5.32 19.01 -12.82
CA GLU A 281 4.92 20.41 -12.94
C GLU A 281 5.18 21.16 -11.62
N GLY A 282 5.80 22.34 -11.69
CA GLY A 282 5.99 23.25 -10.54
C GLY A 282 6.69 22.63 -9.33
N CYS A 283 7.59 21.67 -9.52
CA CYS A 283 8.31 21.06 -8.39
C CYS A 283 9.68 21.73 -8.21
N HIS A 284 10.03 22.00 -6.96
CA HIS A 284 11.24 22.74 -6.63
C HIS A 284 12.13 21.99 -5.64
N GLY A 285 13.43 21.96 -5.94
CA GLY A 285 14.51 21.62 -5.02
C GLY A 285 15.10 22.89 -4.41
N ILE A 286 15.26 22.94 -3.09
CA ILE A 286 15.93 24.07 -2.44
C ILE A 286 17.43 23.95 -2.75
N ARG A 287 18.04 25.02 -3.29
CA ARG A 287 19.46 25.05 -3.64
C ARG A 287 20.29 25.26 -2.37
N GLU A 288 21.45 24.59 -2.36
CA GLU A 288 22.53 24.60 -1.36
C GLU A 288 22.27 23.70 -0.14
N GLY A 289 23.03 22.60 -0.05
CA GLY A 289 23.09 21.71 1.11
C GLY A 289 21.97 20.67 1.26
N CYS A 290 20.70 20.99 0.95
CA CYS A 290 19.57 20.14 1.32
C CYS A 290 18.53 19.91 0.20
N HIS A 291 18.50 18.67 -0.31
CA HIS A 291 17.34 18.01 -0.95
C HIS A 291 16.80 18.64 -2.27
N GLY A 292 17.67 18.76 -3.27
CA GLY A 292 17.24 18.88 -4.67
C GLY A 292 16.51 17.62 -5.19
N ILE A 293 15.80 17.75 -6.32
CA ILE A 293 15.16 16.61 -6.98
C ILE A 293 16.26 15.68 -7.48
N ARG A 294 16.24 14.42 -7.06
CA ARG A 294 17.14 13.38 -7.56
C ARG A 294 16.34 12.26 -8.20
N GLU A 295 16.59 12.03 -9.47
CA GLU A 295 15.89 11.03 -10.25
C GLU A 295 16.90 10.08 -10.88
N ARG A 296 16.64 8.78 -10.78
CA ARG A 296 17.45 7.77 -11.43
C ARG A 296 16.56 6.73 -12.08
N VAL A 297 16.70 6.56 -13.38
CA VAL A 297 16.06 5.49 -14.14
C VAL A 297 17.15 4.54 -14.60
N LEU A 298 17.04 3.27 -14.23
CA LEU A 298 17.88 2.19 -14.72
C LEU A 298 16.96 1.23 -15.49
N MET A 299 17.17 1.07 -16.78
CA MET A 299 16.36 0.19 -17.62
C MET A 299 17.24 -0.80 -18.36
N ALA A 300 16.92 -2.08 -18.21
CA ALA A 300 17.45 -3.15 -19.04
C ALA A 300 16.29 -3.72 -19.84
N SER A 301 16.26 -3.51 -21.16
CA SER A 301 15.11 -3.93 -21.98
C SER A 301 15.44 -4.33 -23.41
N GLU A 302 14.62 -5.07 -24.13
CA GLU A 302 14.82 -5.20 -25.59
C GLU A 302 14.32 -3.94 -26.30
N ARG A 303 13.20 -3.37 -25.81
CA ARG A 303 12.61 -2.12 -26.29
C ARG A 303 12.27 -1.22 -25.12
N GLY A 304 13.20 -0.31 -24.80
CA GLY A 304 13.05 0.64 -23.71
C GLY A 304 12.66 2.05 -24.20
N LEU A 305 11.59 2.62 -23.65
CA LEU A 305 11.29 4.05 -23.79
C LEU A 305 11.26 4.72 -22.41
N SER A 306 11.97 5.84 -22.29
CA SER A 306 11.89 6.75 -21.14
C SER A 306 11.46 8.13 -21.61
N TRP A 307 10.48 8.70 -20.92
CA TRP A 307 9.90 9.99 -21.27
C TRP A 307 9.84 10.86 -20.04
N HIS A 308 10.34 12.09 -20.17
CA HIS A 308 10.38 13.07 -19.11
C HIS A 308 9.79 14.39 -19.61
N GLN A 309 8.64 14.80 -19.06
CA GLN A 309 8.01 16.09 -19.30
C GLN A 309 8.12 16.95 -18.05
N ARG A 310 8.62 18.18 -18.19
CA ARG A 310 8.93 19.07 -17.06
C ARG A 310 8.54 20.52 -17.35
N GLU A 311 7.77 21.11 -16.44
CA GLU A 311 7.31 22.51 -16.53
C GLU A 311 7.55 23.26 -15.21
N GLY A 312 8.30 24.36 -15.22
CA GLY A 312 8.50 25.22 -14.03
C GLY A 312 9.39 24.60 -12.94
N PHE A 313 10.50 23.93 -13.30
CA PHE A 313 11.36 23.21 -12.33
C PHE A 313 12.56 24.01 -11.86
N HIS A 314 12.96 23.80 -10.61
CA HIS A 314 14.25 24.26 -10.09
C HIS A 314 15.05 23.11 -9.43
N GLY A 315 16.30 22.90 -9.85
CA GLY A 315 17.27 22.07 -9.13
C GLY A 315 17.05 20.56 -9.26
N ILE A 316 17.27 20.00 -10.46
CA ILE A 316 17.19 18.56 -10.74
C ILE A 316 18.59 17.98 -10.94
N ARG A 317 18.85 16.82 -10.34
CA ARG A 317 19.92 15.92 -10.74
C ARG A 317 19.33 14.60 -11.23
N GLU A 318 19.49 14.35 -12.51
CA GLU A 318 18.91 13.22 -13.22
C GLU A 318 20.01 12.29 -13.73
N SER A 319 19.74 10.99 -13.65
CA SER A 319 20.59 9.96 -14.23
C SER A 319 19.74 8.88 -14.89
N VAL A 320 19.83 8.76 -16.20
CA VAL A 320 19.17 7.70 -16.97
C VAL A 320 20.25 6.75 -17.49
N VAL A 321 20.11 5.47 -17.20
CA VAL A 321 20.98 4.42 -17.75
C VAL A 321 20.08 3.39 -18.40
N MET A 322 20.24 3.22 -19.71
CA MET A 322 19.46 2.26 -20.49
C MET A 322 20.42 1.31 -21.19
N ALA A 323 20.24 0.01 -21.00
CA ALA A 323 20.96 -1.05 -21.69
C ALA A 323 19.94 -1.88 -22.46
N SER A 324 19.94 -1.79 -23.78
CA SER A 324 18.84 -2.35 -24.58
C SER A 324 19.21 -2.46 -26.05
N GLU A 325 18.49 -3.26 -26.84
CA GLU A 325 18.70 -3.32 -28.30
C GLU A 325 18.10 -2.12 -29.03
N ARG A 326 16.99 -1.55 -28.52
CA ARG A 326 16.30 -0.39 -29.10
C ARG A 326 15.84 0.58 -28.03
N VAL A 327 16.40 1.78 -28.05
CA VAL A 327 16.28 2.71 -26.93
C VAL A 327 15.89 4.09 -27.40
N LEU A 328 14.88 4.67 -26.74
CA LEU A 328 14.56 6.08 -26.87
C LEU A 328 14.43 6.70 -25.49
N SER A 329 15.16 7.79 -25.26
CA SER A 329 14.86 8.72 -24.17
C SER A 329 14.45 10.06 -24.75
N TRP A 330 13.33 10.57 -24.24
CA TRP A 330 12.77 11.86 -24.64
C TRP A 330 12.63 12.80 -23.45
N HIS A 331 13.10 14.02 -23.62
CA HIS A 331 13.03 15.08 -22.61
C HIS A 331 12.39 16.34 -23.19
N GLN A 332 11.24 16.73 -22.64
CA GLN A 332 10.54 17.99 -22.94
C GLN A 332 10.59 18.90 -21.71
N ARG A 333 10.97 20.16 -21.92
CA ARG A 333 11.25 21.10 -20.83
C ARG A 333 10.78 22.52 -21.13
N GLU A 334 10.09 23.11 -20.17
CA GLU A 334 9.68 24.51 -20.19
C GLU A 334 9.91 25.16 -18.83
N GLY A 335 10.47 26.39 -18.80
CA GLY A 335 10.66 27.15 -17.56
C GLY A 335 11.51 26.45 -16.48
N CYS A 336 12.50 25.64 -16.87
CA CYS A 336 13.31 24.86 -15.95
C CYS A 336 14.71 25.46 -15.73
N HIS A 337 15.19 25.52 -14.48
CA HIS A 337 16.54 25.98 -14.13
C HIS A 337 17.30 24.98 -13.25
N GLY A 338 18.63 24.97 -13.37
CA GLY A 338 19.52 24.17 -12.49
C GLY A 338 19.41 22.66 -12.71
N ILE A 339 19.27 22.22 -13.97
CA ILE A 339 19.25 20.80 -14.35
C ILE A 339 20.69 20.30 -14.53
N ARG A 340 21.00 19.15 -13.90
CA ARG A 340 22.20 18.36 -14.15
C ARG A 340 21.78 16.96 -14.56
N GLU A 341 22.00 16.62 -15.81
CA GLU A 341 21.55 15.37 -16.41
C GLU A 341 22.74 14.50 -16.82
N ARG A 342 22.59 13.19 -16.67
CA ARG A 342 23.53 12.20 -17.20
C ARG A 342 22.73 11.06 -17.82
N ALA A 343 22.84 10.90 -19.13
CA ALA A 343 22.30 9.74 -19.85
C ALA A 343 23.45 8.81 -20.25
N VAL A 344 23.26 7.50 -20.05
CA VAL A 344 24.16 6.46 -20.56
C VAL A 344 23.28 5.46 -21.30
N MET A 345 23.48 5.36 -22.61
CA MET A 345 22.76 4.44 -23.48
C MET A 345 23.77 3.44 -24.00
N ALA A 346 23.41 2.16 -23.95
CA ALA A 346 24.18 1.08 -24.54
C ALA A 346 23.22 0.28 -25.43
N SER A 347 23.22 0.57 -26.74
CA SER A 347 22.48 -0.19 -27.75
C SER A 347 23.18 -0.24 -29.10
N GLU A 348 22.67 -1.07 -30.01
CA GLU A 348 23.08 -1.07 -31.42
C GLU A 348 22.46 0.09 -32.23
N ARG A 349 21.41 0.76 -31.72
CA ARG A 349 20.72 1.90 -32.36
C ARG A 349 20.18 2.88 -31.32
N ASP A 350 21.03 3.83 -30.91
CA ASP A 350 20.70 4.84 -29.89
C ASP A 350 20.10 6.11 -30.49
N VAL A 351 19.01 6.62 -29.91
CA VAL A 351 18.50 7.98 -30.18
C VAL A 351 18.09 8.66 -28.87
N MET A 352 18.73 9.80 -28.59
CA MET A 352 18.36 10.74 -27.53
C MET A 352 17.75 11.98 -28.19
N ALA A 353 16.53 12.35 -27.82
CA ALA A 353 15.87 13.55 -28.32
C ALA A 353 15.53 14.50 -27.17
N SER A 354 15.80 15.79 -27.37
CA SER A 354 15.40 16.83 -26.41
C SER A 354 14.95 18.08 -27.13
N GLU A 355 13.76 18.55 -26.78
CA GLU A 355 13.27 19.87 -27.15
C GLU A 355 13.53 20.84 -25.98
N ARG A 356 14.25 21.94 -26.26
CA ARG A 356 14.53 23.00 -25.28
C ARG A 356 13.54 24.15 -25.49
N GLY A 357 12.58 24.32 -24.59
CA GLY A 357 11.91 25.61 -24.41
C GLY A 357 12.86 26.64 -23.79
N LEU A 358 12.72 27.91 -24.17
CA LEU A 358 13.61 29.04 -23.80
C LEU A 358 13.95 29.06 -22.30
N SER A 359 15.23 28.88 -21.96
CA SER A 359 15.76 29.05 -20.60
C SER A 359 16.47 30.40 -20.48
N TRP A 360 16.00 31.29 -19.62
CA TRP A 360 16.73 32.53 -19.27
C TRP A 360 17.78 32.24 -18.20
N HIS A 361 18.95 32.88 -18.34
CA HIS A 361 20.15 32.65 -17.52
C HIS A 361 20.06 33.20 -16.10
#